data_AF-A0A953GTC4-F1
#
_entry.id   AF-A0A953GTC4-F1
#
_cell.length_a   1.000
_cell.length_b   1.000
_cell.length_c   1.000
_cell.angle_alpha   90.00
_cell.angle_beta   90.00
_cell.angle_gamma   90.00
#
_symmetry.space_group_name_H-M   'P 1'
#
loop_
_entity.id
_entity.type
_entity.pdbx_description
1 polymer ?
#
loop_
_entity_poly.entity_id
_entity_poly.type
_entity_poly.pdbx_seq_one_letter_code
_entity_poly.pdbx_strand_id
1 'polypeptide(L)'
;MFATASIWKKAAVIAAATMLHLGALANANAQQEPPKISEQIQRLIRIGSGEWAGKATLTLGEQTLDFQLTMSNKATSGGWGLLSTVRGTIPGMGPYNETDLFGYDAGRDQLHLFSVTCFGETHDHSGRWTSSTQMEFRYEGVMDGQPMVEEITAEFTTPRELRISSSVSIGGKPASLFKVVLKKKG
;
A
#
# COMPACT_ATOMS: atom_id res chain seq x y z
N MET A 1 55.13 -24.27 22.25
CA MET A 1 54.22 -24.90 21.27
C MET A 1 53.01 -24.00 21.11
N PHE A 2 52.73 -23.65 19.85
CA PHE A 2 51.64 -22.83 19.30
C PHE A 2 50.24 -23.28 19.81
N ALA A 3 49.13 -22.53 19.80
CA ALA A 3 48.71 -21.34 19.06
C ALA A 3 47.51 -20.64 19.75
N THR A 4 47.33 -19.35 19.44
CA THR A 4 46.16 -18.48 19.70
C THR A 4 45.03 -18.67 18.69
N ALA A 5 43.75 -18.52 19.08
CA ALA A 5 42.62 -17.99 18.27
C ALA A 5 41.37 -17.90 19.18
N SER A 6 40.77 -16.75 19.53
CA SER A 6 40.09 -15.71 18.73
C SER A 6 38.97 -16.23 17.85
N ILE A 7 37.71 -16.14 18.31
CA ILE A 7 36.54 -16.06 17.41
C ILE A 7 35.49 -15.11 18.03
N TRP A 8 35.56 -13.84 17.62
CA TRP A 8 34.42 -12.92 17.60
C TRP A 8 33.59 -13.16 16.33
N LYS A 9 32.33 -12.67 16.36
CA LYS A 9 31.42 -12.38 15.24
C LYS A 9 30.56 -13.54 14.72
N LYS A 10 29.35 -13.66 15.27
CA LYS A 10 28.19 -14.13 14.51
C LYS A 10 27.36 -12.92 14.08
N ALA A 11 27.76 -12.29 12.99
CA ALA A 11 26.89 -11.46 12.18
C ALA A 11 26.56 -12.30 10.94
N ALA A 12 25.42 -13.00 10.98
CA ALA A 12 24.93 -13.71 9.81
C ALA A 12 24.29 -12.70 8.87
N VAL A 13 25.05 -12.35 7.84
CA VAL A 13 24.58 -11.66 6.65
C VAL A 13 23.57 -12.59 5.95
N ILE A 14 22.29 -12.20 5.91
CA ILE A 14 21.30 -12.82 5.03
C ILE A 14 21.55 -12.25 3.63
N ALA A 15 22.44 -12.91 2.88
CA ALA A 15 22.64 -12.67 1.47
C ALA A 15 21.86 -13.72 0.65
N ALA A 16 20.96 -13.20 -0.17
CA ALA A 16 20.51 -13.70 -1.46
C ALA A 16 20.45 -15.24 -1.67
N ALA A 17 19.24 -15.78 -1.59
CA ALA A 17 18.82 -17.05 -2.17
C ALA A 17 17.84 -16.72 -3.31
N THR A 18 17.86 -17.24 -4.53
CA THR A 18 18.73 -18.16 -5.27
C THR A 18 18.34 -17.95 -6.74
N MET A 19 19.27 -17.62 -7.64
CA MET A 19 19.04 -17.71 -9.09
C MET A 19 19.58 -19.06 -9.56
N LEU A 20 18.69 -20.03 -9.80
CA LEU A 20 18.92 -21.21 -10.67
C LEU A 20 17.65 -22.08 -10.70
N HIS A 21 16.82 -21.90 -11.73
CA HIS A 21 15.95 -22.94 -12.29
C HIS A 21 16.14 -22.91 -13.81
N LEU A 22 17.25 -23.50 -14.26
CA LEU A 22 17.48 -23.85 -15.66
C LEU A 22 17.25 -25.36 -15.77
N GLY A 23 16.20 -25.79 -16.47
CA GLY A 23 16.08 -27.17 -16.92
C GLY A 23 14.70 -27.83 -16.81
N ALA A 24 13.69 -27.28 -17.49
CA ALA A 24 12.64 -28.04 -18.17
C ALA A 24 11.82 -27.06 -19.04
N LEU A 25 11.36 -27.52 -20.21
CA LEU A 25 10.61 -26.77 -21.25
C LEU A 25 11.46 -26.14 -22.36
N ALA A 26 12.32 -26.94 -22.98
CA ALA A 26 12.69 -26.74 -24.38
C ALA A 26 11.49 -27.11 -25.29
N ASN A 27 10.48 -26.24 -25.37
CA ASN A 27 9.47 -26.14 -26.44
C ASN A 27 8.44 -25.05 -26.10
N ALA A 28 8.88 -23.79 -26.03
CA ALA A 28 8.03 -22.60 -26.17
C ALA A 28 8.91 -21.37 -26.37
N ASN A 29 9.81 -21.40 -27.37
CA ASN A 29 10.58 -20.22 -27.75
C ASN A 29 9.79 -19.37 -28.77
N ALA A 30 8.47 -19.26 -28.58
CA ALA A 30 7.82 -18.02 -28.96
C ALA A 30 8.39 -17.00 -27.99
N GLN A 31 9.19 -16.07 -28.50
CA GLN A 31 9.67 -14.92 -27.74
C GLN A 31 8.43 -14.27 -27.14
N GLN A 32 8.11 -14.65 -25.90
CA GLN A 32 6.87 -14.27 -25.26
C GLN A 32 6.93 -12.75 -25.18
N GLU A 33 6.01 -12.06 -25.85
CA GLU A 33 6.01 -10.61 -25.85
C GLU A 33 6.14 -10.14 -24.40
N PRO A 34 6.97 -9.11 -24.12
CA PRO A 34 7.12 -8.60 -22.77
C PRO A 34 5.73 -8.39 -22.17
N PRO A 35 5.49 -8.82 -20.92
CA PRO A 35 4.16 -8.74 -20.34
C PRO A 35 3.69 -7.29 -20.40
N LYS A 36 2.49 -7.07 -20.94
CA LYS A 36 1.92 -5.73 -21.08
C LYS A 36 1.45 -5.26 -19.71
N ILE A 37 1.90 -4.08 -19.27
CA ILE A 37 1.44 -3.47 -18.03
C ILE A 37 -0.06 -3.15 -18.17
N SER A 38 -0.86 -3.61 -17.22
CA SER A 38 -2.31 -3.36 -17.21
C SER A 38 -2.67 -1.87 -17.12
N GLU A 39 -3.74 -1.48 -17.82
CA GLU A 39 -4.28 -0.11 -17.74
C GLU A 39 -4.73 0.24 -16.31
N GLN A 40 -5.10 -0.74 -15.48
CA GLN A 40 -5.53 -0.51 -14.09
C GLN A 40 -4.41 0.18 -13.28
N ILE A 41 -3.19 -0.36 -13.34
CA ILE A 41 -2.03 0.20 -12.63
C ILE A 41 -1.42 1.39 -13.37
N GLN A 42 -1.36 1.37 -14.70
CA GLN A 42 -0.87 2.52 -15.47
C GLN A 42 -1.70 3.78 -15.22
N ARG A 43 -3.02 3.63 -15.13
CA ARG A 43 -3.92 4.72 -14.80
C ARG A 43 -3.63 5.28 -13.42
N LEU A 44 -3.56 4.41 -12.41
CA LEU A 44 -3.26 4.82 -11.03
C LEU A 44 -1.92 5.56 -10.96
N ILE A 45 -0.88 5.05 -11.63
CA ILE A 45 0.41 5.72 -11.71
C ILE A 45 0.27 7.11 -12.35
N ARG A 46 -0.41 7.19 -13.49
CA ARG A 46 -0.55 8.44 -14.27
C ARG A 46 -1.21 9.55 -13.46
N ILE A 47 -2.32 9.25 -12.78
CA ILE A 47 -3.11 10.29 -12.08
C ILE A 47 -2.69 10.45 -10.62
N GLY A 48 -2.24 9.36 -9.97
CA GLY A 48 -1.88 9.31 -8.56
C GLY A 48 -0.45 9.73 -8.25
N SER A 49 0.50 9.66 -9.19
CA SER A 49 1.89 10.06 -8.94
C SER A 49 2.00 11.55 -8.60
N GLY A 50 2.95 11.89 -7.73
CA GLY A 50 3.25 13.25 -7.30
C GLY A 50 3.09 13.46 -5.80
N GLU A 51 3.18 14.71 -5.39
CA GLU A 51 3.07 15.12 -4.00
C GLU A 51 1.66 15.62 -3.70
N TRP A 52 1.10 15.21 -2.57
CA TRP A 52 -0.25 15.53 -2.16
C TRP A 52 -0.28 16.03 -0.72
N ALA A 53 -1.22 16.91 -0.40
CA ALA A 53 -1.49 17.31 0.97
C ALA A 53 -2.94 17.71 1.16
N GLY A 54 -3.45 17.55 2.37
CA GLY A 54 -4.84 17.85 2.66
C GLY A 54 -5.23 17.69 4.11
N LYS A 55 -6.49 18.00 4.38
CA LYS A 55 -7.10 17.85 5.70
C LYS A 55 -7.75 16.49 5.81
N ALA A 56 -7.43 15.79 6.88
CA ALA A 56 -7.99 14.51 7.26
C ALA A 56 -8.84 14.63 8.52
N THR A 57 -9.81 13.73 8.63
CA THR A 57 -10.63 13.51 9.81
C THR A 57 -10.59 12.03 10.17
N LEU A 58 -10.32 11.70 11.43
CA LEU A 58 -10.41 10.35 11.98
C LEU A 58 -11.45 10.33 13.09
N THR A 59 -12.48 9.50 12.94
CA THR A 59 -13.49 9.25 13.97
C THR A 59 -13.25 7.90 14.62
N LEU A 60 -13.13 7.89 15.94
CA LEU A 60 -12.96 6.71 16.80
C LEU A 60 -14.06 6.74 17.87
N GLY A 61 -15.07 5.89 17.75
CA GLY A 61 -16.29 5.99 18.58
C GLY A 61 -16.95 7.37 18.45
N GLU A 62 -17.08 8.10 19.56
CA GLU A 62 -17.67 9.45 19.58
C GLU A 62 -16.63 10.56 19.33
N GLN A 63 -15.33 10.24 19.35
CA GLN A 63 -14.27 11.23 19.17
C GLN A 63 -13.97 11.43 17.69
N THR A 64 -13.85 12.69 17.26
CA THR A 64 -13.36 13.05 15.93
C THR A 64 -12.11 13.91 16.04
N LEU A 65 -11.07 13.55 15.30
CA LEU A 65 -9.77 14.19 15.27
C LEU A 65 -9.51 14.77 13.88
N ASP A 66 -9.14 16.05 13.84
CA ASP A 66 -8.77 16.75 12.62
C ASP A 66 -7.24 16.92 12.54
N PHE A 67 -6.65 16.62 11.38
CA PHE A 67 -5.22 16.78 11.16
C PHE A 67 -4.85 16.97 9.70
N GLN A 68 -3.61 17.38 9.46
CA GLN A 68 -3.04 17.48 8.12
C GLN A 68 -2.30 16.21 7.76
N LEU A 69 -2.48 15.76 6.52
CA LEU A 69 -1.81 14.60 5.96
C LEU A 69 -1.09 14.99 4.67
N THR A 70 0.07 14.38 4.44
CA THR A 70 0.82 14.47 3.20
C THR A 70 1.04 13.07 2.64
N MET A 71 1.05 12.96 1.31
CA MET A 71 1.23 11.70 0.61
C MET A 71 2.16 11.93 -0.59
N SER A 72 3.24 11.16 -0.69
CA SER A 72 4.22 11.21 -1.78
C SER A 72 4.15 9.92 -2.58
N ASN A 73 3.81 10.03 -3.85
CA ASN A 73 3.56 8.90 -4.73
C ASN A 73 4.56 8.87 -5.88
N LYS A 74 5.28 7.75 -6.03
CA LYS A 74 6.23 7.54 -7.13
C LYS A 74 6.01 6.20 -7.83
N ALA A 75 6.12 6.19 -9.14
CA ALA A 75 6.18 4.94 -9.90
C ALA A 75 7.39 4.11 -9.41
N THR A 76 7.20 2.80 -9.35
CA THR A 76 8.24 1.84 -8.96
C THR A 76 8.25 0.65 -9.91
N SER A 77 9.26 -0.22 -9.78
CA SER A 77 9.38 -1.48 -10.51
C SER A 77 9.23 -1.33 -12.03
N GLY A 78 9.74 -0.23 -12.62
CA GLY A 78 9.64 0.01 -14.06
C GLY A 78 8.21 0.32 -14.56
N GLY A 79 7.33 0.83 -13.72
CA GLY A 79 5.94 1.18 -14.08
C GLY A 79 4.91 0.11 -13.71
N TRP A 80 5.33 -0.94 -13.01
CA TRP A 80 4.48 -2.03 -12.54
C TRP A 80 3.84 -1.78 -11.18
N GLY A 81 4.19 -0.67 -10.53
CA GLY A 81 3.61 -0.31 -9.23
C GLY A 81 3.75 1.16 -8.91
N LEU A 82 3.07 1.55 -7.83
CA LEU A 82 3.17 2.89 -7.22
C LEU A 82 3.58 2.72 -5.77
N LEU A 83 4.68 3.35 -5.35
CA LEU A 83 5.04 3.46 -3.94
C LEU A 83 4.46 4.77 -3.40
N SER A 84 3.68 4.68 -2.34
CA SER A 84 3.14 5.82 -1.59
C SER A 84 3.81 5.90 -0.23
N THR A 85 4.07 7.12 0.24
CA THR A 85 4.48 7.38 1.62
C THR A 85 3.58 8.44 2.20
N VAL A 86 2.86 8.07 3.25
CA VAL A 86 1.90 8.91 3.95
C VAL A 86 2.52 9.39 5.26
N ARG A 87 2.34 10.68 5.57
CA ARG A 87 2.81 11.29 6.82
C ARG A 87 1.82 12.29 7.37
N GLY A 88 1.71 12.35 8.70
CA GLY A 88 0.90 13.34 9.41
C GLY A 88 1.24 13.36 10.90
N THR A 89 0.51 14.18 11.65
CA THR A 89 0.52 14.14 13.12
C THR A 89 -0.91 14.09 13.60
N ILE A 90 -1.29 12.99 14.24
CA ILE A 90 -2.65 12.78 14.72
C ILE A 90 -2.73 13.29 16.17
N PRO A 91 -3.66 14.22 16.50
CA PRO A 91 -3.83 14.74 17.84
C PRO A 91 -4.03 13.61 18.86
N GLY A 92 -3.25 13.63 19.94
CA GLY A 92 -3.30 12.60 20.99
C GLY A 92 -2.60 11.28 20.66
N MET A 93 -2.26 11.00 19.40
CA MET A 93 -1.57 9.77 18.98
C MET A 93 -0.13 10.01 18.50
N GLY A 94 0.21 11.26 18.14
CA GLY A 94 1.56 11.64 17.74
C GLY A 94 1.83 11.50 16.24
N PRO A 95 3.11 11.41 15.82
CA PRO A 95 3.48 11.28 14.42
C PRO A 95 2.93 10.01 13.78
N TYR A 96 2.32 10.14 12.61
CA TYR A 96 1.85 9.04 11.78
C TYR A 96 2.74 8.91 10.54
N ASN A 97 3.16 7.68 10.24
CA ASN A 97 3.88 7.34 9.01
C ASN A 97 3.36 6.01 8.49
N GLU A 98 3.13 5.95 7.19
CA GLU A 98 2.68 4.75 6.49
C GLU A 98 3.39 4.66 5.14
N THR A 99 3.69 3.44 4.72
CA THR A 99 4.23 3.16 3.39
C THR A 99 3.31 2.18 2.70
N ASP A 100 2.90 2.53 1.49
CA ASP A 100 2.06 1.70 0.66
C ASP A 100 2.77 1.29 -0.61
N LEU A 101 2.51 0.05 -1.06
CA LEU A 101 2.89 -0.45 -2.35
C LEU A 101 1.63 -0.89 -3.11
N PHE A 102 1.34 -0.18 -4.20
CA PHE A 102 0.31 -0.58 -5.15
C PHE A 102 0.89 -1.49 -6.22
N GLY A 103 0.18 -2.58 -6.50
CA GLY A 103 0.47 -3.52 -7.57
C GLY A 103 -0.80 -3.96 -8.28
N TYR A 104 -0.64 -4.76 -9.33
CA TYR A 104 -1.76 -5.36 -10.04
C TYR A 104 -1.51 -6.85 -10.27
N ASP A 105 -2.45 -7.68 -9.83
CA ASP A 105 -2.50 -9.11 -10.09
C ASP A 105 -3.32 -9.36 -11.36
N ALA A 106 -2.63 -9.69 -12.45
CA ALA A 106 -3.27 -10.00 -13.73
C ALA A 106 -4.06 -11.32 -13.71
N GLY A 107 -3.73 -12.26 -12.82
CA GLY A 107 -4.43 -13.53 -12.70
C GLY A 107 -5.81 -13.36 -12.06
N ARG A 108 -5.95 -12.40 -11.15
CA ARG A 108 -7.21 -12.07 -10.46
C ARG A 108 -7.92 -10.84 -11.00
N ASP A 109 -7.28 -10.09 -11.89
CA ASP A 109 -7.73 -8.77 -12.36
C ASP A 109 -8.01 -7.81 -11.19
N GLN A 110 -7.06 -7.71 -10.27
CA GLN A 110 -7.20 -6.93 -9.04
C GLN A 110 -5.99 -6.02 -8.81
N LEU A 111 -6.26 -4.82 -8.30
CA LEU A 111 -5.24 -3.98 -7.69
C LEU A 111 -4.98 -4.48 -6.26
N HIS A 112 -3.72 -4.45 -5.85
CA HIS A 112 -3.32 -4.64 -4.47
C HIS A 112 -2.82 -3.33 -3.88
N LEU A 113 -3.18 -3.07 -2.63
CA LEU A 113 -2.65 -1.99 -1.80
C LEU A 113 -2.08 -2.64 -0.53
N PHE A 114 -0.77 -2.85 -0.55
CA PHE A 114 -0.03 -3.36 0.60
C PHE A 114 0.47 -2.20 1.45
N SER A 115 0.04 -2.13 2.71
CA SER A 115 0.31 -1.01 3.61
C SER A 115 1.04 -1.48 4.87
N VAL A 116 2.00 -0.68 5.34
CA VAL A 116 2.67 -0.85 6.63
C VAL A 116 2.64 0.47 7.38
N THR A 117 2.06 0.48 8.59
CA THR A 117 1.91 1.68 9.42
C THR A 117 2.92 1.72 10.56
N CYS A 118 3.20 2.92 11.08
CA CYS A 118 4.04 3.09 12.28
C CYS A 118 3.36 2.62 13.58
N PHE A 119 2.09 2.21 13.53
CA PHE A 119 1.40 1.58 14.65
C PHE A 119 1.56 0.05 14.67
N GLY A 120 2.32 -0.51 13.71
CA GLY A 120 2.61 -1.94 13.65
C GLY A 120 1.57 -2.75 12.89
N GLU A 121 0.70 -2.09 12.12
CA GLU A 121 -0.30 -2.75 11.29
C GLU A 121 0.29 -3.07 9.92
N THR A 122 -0.21 -4.15 9.31
CA THR A 122 0.12 -4.53 7.94
C THR A 122 -1.14 -5.05 7.27
N HIS A 123 -1.53 -4.42 6.16
CA HIS A 123 -2.73 -4.75 5.41
C HIS A 123 -2.36 -5.08 3.97
N ASP A 124 -3.00 -6.10 3.39
CA ASP A 124 -2.98 -6.35 1.94
C ASP A 124 -4.41 -6.21 1.43
N HIS A 125 -4.75 -5.02 0.96
CA HIS A 125 -6.07 -4.79 0.42
C HIS A 125 -6.13 -5.24 -1.03
N SER A 126 -7.22 -5.94 -1.38
CA SER A 126 -7.57 -6.24 -2.76
C SER A 126 -8.62 -5.27 -3.26
N GLY A 127 -8.48 -4.78 -4.48
CA GLY A 127 -9.33 -3.74 -5.01
C GLY A 127 -9.40 -3.67 -6.53
N ARG A 128 -10.13 -2.68 -7.03
CA ARG A 128 -10.33 -2.42 -8.47
C ARG A 128 -10.84 -1.01 -8.72
N TRP A 129 -10.69 -0.52 -9.95
CA TRP A 129 -11.47 0.60 -10.43
C TRP A 129 -12.95 0.21 -10.55
N THR A 130 -13.85 0.95 -9.91
CA THR A 130 -15.30 0.79 -10.04
C THR A 130 -15.92 1.80 -11.02
N SER A 131 -15.17 2.86 -11.36
CA SER A 131 -15.58 3.85 -12.35
C SER A 131 -14.37 4.50 -13.05
N SER A 132 -14.63 5.59 -13.80
CA SER A 132 -13.58 6.40 -14.38
C SER A 132 -12.81 7.28 -13.37
N THR A 133 -13.26 7.34 -12.12
CA THR A 133 -12.64 8.21 -11.10
C THR A 133 -12.45 7.50 -9.77
N GLN A 134 -13.10 6.35 -9.58
CA GLN A 134 -13.21 5.70 -8.28
C GLN A 134 -12.57 4.31 -8.26
N MET A 135 -11.89 4.02 -7.16
CA MET A 135 -11.40 2.70 -6.77
C MET A 135 -12.00 2.31 -5.43
N GLU A 136 -12.18 1.01 -5.26
CA GLU A 136 -12.54 0.40 -3.98
C GLU A 136 -11.51 -0.66 -3.63
N PHE A 137 -11.12 -0.70 -2.36
CA PHE A 137 -10.21 -1.69 -1.79
C PHE A 137 -10.84 -2.27 -0.53
N ARG A 138 -10.55 -3.54 -0.27
CA ARG A 138 -11.02 -4.26 0.91
C ARG A 138 -9.90 -5.09 1.49
N TYR A 139 -9.78 -5.05 2.80
CA TYR A 139 -8.93 -5.92 3.60
C TYR A 139 -9.77 -6.67 4.63
N GLU A 140 -9.47 -7.95 4.82
CA GLU A 140 -10.06 -8.79 5.85
C GLU A 140 -8.94 -9.38 6.70
N GLY A 141 -9.03 -9.21 8.01
CA GLY A 141 -8.00 -9.60 8.96
C GLY A 141 -8.58 -9.97 10.32
N VAL A 142 -7.72 -9.97 11.33
CA VAL A 142 -8.10 -10.25 12.72
C VAL A 142 -7.47 -9.21 13.63
N MET A 143 -8.26 -8.62 14.52
CA MET A 143 -7.80 -7.73 15.58
C MET A 143 -8.40 -8.15 16.91
N ASP A 144 -7.56 -8.30 17.93
CA ASP A 144 -7.96 -8.79 19.27
C ASP A 144 -8.77 -10.10 19.24
N GLY A 145 -8.41 -10.99 18.32
CA GLY A 145 -9.10 -12.28 18.12
C GLY A 145 -10.48 -12.18 17.46
N GLN A 146 -10.90 -10.98 17.04
CA GLN A 146 -12.15 -10.75 16.32
C GLN A 146 -11.90 -10.50 14.83
N PRO A 147 -12.81 -10.91 13.93
CA PRO A 147 -12.72 -10.54 12.53
C PRO A 147 -12.70 -9.02 12.36
N MET A 148 -11.73 -8.53 11.58
CA MET A 148 -11.61 -7.13 11.19
C MET A 148 -11.85 -7.01 9.69
N VAL A 149 -12.58 -5.98 9.29
CA VAL A 149 -12.76 -5.62 7.88
C VAL A 149 -12.46 -4.14 7.73
N GLU A 150 -11.63 -3.81 6.75
CA GLU A 150 -11.39 -2.44 6.30
C GLU A 150 -11.88 -2.29 4.85
N GLU A 151 -12.62 -1.22 4.58
CA GLU A 151 -13.09 -0.86 3.25
C GLU A 151 -12.65 0.57 2.92
N ILE A 152 -11.94 0.71 1.81
CA ILE A 152 -11.40 1.98 1.34
C ILE A 152 -12.05 2.35 0.01
N THR A 153 -12.54 3.58 -0.07
CA THR A 153 -12.94 4.21 -1.32
C THR A 153 -11.98 5.36 -1.62
N ALA A 154 -11.40 5.36 -2.82
CA ALA A 154 -10.55 6.43 -3.31
C ALA A 154 -11.13 7.01 -4.61
N GLU A 155 -11.35 8.32 -4.66
CA GLU A 155 -11.94 9.01 -5.80
C GLU A 155 -11.10 10.22 -6.23
N PHE A 156 -10.66 10.21 -7.49
CA PHE A 156 -10.09 11.37 -8.16
C PHE A 156 -11.22 12.27 -8.68
N THR A 157 -11.69 13.19 -7.84
CA THR A 157 -12.77 14.15 -8.22
C THR A 157 -12.31 15.12 -9.30
N THR A 158 -11.01 15.39 -9.36
CA THR A 158 -10.33 16.06 -10.47
C THR A 158 -8.92 15.44 -10.64
N PRO A 159 -8.17 15.74 -11.72
CA PRO A 159 -6.78 15.32 -11.83
C PRO A 159 -5.85 15.82 -10.71
N ARG A 160 -6.33 16.74 -9.86
CA ARG A 160 -5.55 17.39 -8.78
C ARG A 160 -6.21 17.29 -7.41
N GLU A 161 -7.32 16.58 -7.28
CA GLU A 161 -8.02 16.36 -6.02
C GLU A 161 -8.36 14.88 -5.88
N LEU A 162 -7.94 14.30 -4.77
CA LEU A 162 -8.16 12.92 -4.39
C LEU A 162 -8.91 12.89 -3.05
N ARG A 163 -10.04 12.21 -3.01
CA ARG A 163 -10.79 11.95 -1.79
C ARG A 163 -10.61 10.50 -1.40
N ILE A 164 -10.31 10.25 -0.14
CA ILE A 164 -10.21 8.88 0.40
C ILE A 164 -11.13 8.79 1.61
N SER A 165 -11.88 7.69 1.70
CA SER A 165 -12.63 7.28 2.88
C SER A 165 -12.22 5.86 3.22
N SER A 166 -11.86 5.59 4.46
CA SER A 166 -11.66 4.23 4.99
C SER A 166 -12.60 4.01 6.16
N SER A 167 -13.28 2.86 6.19
CA SER A 167 -14.09 2.43 7.33
C SER A 167 -13.63 1.08 7.82
N VAL A 168 -13.45 0.97 9.14
CA VAL A 168 -13.06 -0.28 9.80
C VAL A 168 -14.21 -0.80 10.65
N SER A 169 -14.43 -2.11 10.59
CA SER A 169 -15.31 -2.84 11.51
C SER A 169 -14.58 -3.98 12.19
N ILE A 170 -14.93 -4.28 13.44
CA ILE A 170 -14.37 -5.35 14.27
C ILE A 170 -15.53 -6.15 14.87
N GLY A 171 -15.54 -7.47 14.68
CA GLY A 171 -16.66 -8.31 15.11
C GLY A 171 -18.01 -7.85 14.54
N GLY A 172 -17.99 -7.25 13.33
CA GLY A 172 -19.16 -6.68 12.66
C GLY A 172 -19.64 -5.33 13.19
N LYS A 173 -18.94 -4.70 14.14
CA LYS A 173 -19.29 -3.37 14.68
C LYS A 173 -18.38 -2.30 14.09
N PRO A 174 -18.91 -1.11 13.75
CA PRO A 174 -18.07 0.02 13.33
C PRO A 174 -17.04 0.37 14.41
N ALA A 175 -15.80 0.54 14.01
CA ALA A 175 -14.68 0.83 14.91
C ALA A 175 -14.07 2.21 14.61
N SER A 176 -13.82 2.52 13.34
CA SER A 176 -13.27 3.80 12.92
C SER A 176 -13.75 4.23 11.54
N LEU A 177 -13.70 5.54 11.31
CA LEU A 177 -13.94 6.16 10.01
C LEU A 177 -12.86 7.22 9.76
N PHE A 178 -12.10 7.04 8.68
CA PHE A 178 -11.12 8.00 8.21
C PHE A 178 -11.62 8.64 6.92
N LYS A 179 -11.44 9.95 6.78
CA LYS A 179 -11.68 10.68 5.53
C LYS A 179 -10.57 11.69 5.30
N VAL A 180 -10.19 11.88 4.05
CA VAL A 180 -9.24 12.93 3.67
C VAL A 180 -9.58 13.47 2.30
N VAL A 181 -9.37 14.78 2.12
CA VAL A 181 -9.35 15.44 0.81
C VAL A 181 -7.95 15.96 0.56
N LEU A 182 -7.23 15.30 -0.35
CA LEU A 182 -5.87 15.61 -0.75
C LEU A 182 -5.86 16.42 -2.03
N LYS A 183 -5.03 17.45 -2.07
CA LYS A 183 -4.75 18.25 -3.27
C LYS A 183 -3.32 18.02 -3.73
N LYS A 184 -3.15 17.89 -5.04
CA LYS A 184 -1.85 17.72 -5.68
C LYS A 184 -1.05 19.03 -5.58
N LYS A 185 0.17 18.95 -5.06
CA LYS A 185 1.14 20.05 -5.03
C LYS A 185 1.83 20.14 -6.39
N GLY A 186 1.98 21.35 -6.93
CA GLY A 186 2.68 21.60 -8.20
C GLY A 186 1.85 21.23 -9.40
#